data_AF-A0A382LSR9-F1
#
_entry.id   AF-A0A382LSR9-F1
#
_cell.length_a   1.000
_cell.length_b   1.000
_cell.length_c   1.000
_cell.angle_alpha   90.00
_cell.angle_beta   90.00
_cell.angle_gamma   90.00
#
_symmetry.space_group_name_H-M   'P 1'
#
loop_
_entity.id
_entity.type
_entity.pdbx_description
1 polymer ?
#
loop_
_entity_poly.entity_id
_entity_poly.type
_entity_poly.pdbx_seq_one_letter_code
_entity_poly.pdbx_strand_id
1 'polypeptide(L)'
;MKKKFNEGFTLIELVIIMVILGVLAAIAVPRLGTTIGSSEEAAEEAVIGSLRSALEIAAMDSLAQDSQKRYPNNPFSALDAKTADGLLNNSWTYDPISHNIRHTRNSGENQDWDYDKSNGEIEIVILP
;
A
#
# COMPACT_ATOMS: atom_id res chain seq x y z
N MET A 1 -48.31 41.71 -3.15
CA MET A 1 -47.43 41.44 -4.31
C MET A 1 -45.99 41.38 -3.81
N LYS A 2 -45.35 40.21 -3.77
CA LYS A 2 -43.95 40.07 -3.31
C LYS A 2 -43.01 40.33 -4.50
N LYS A 3 -42.18 41.38 -4.43
CA LYS A 3 -41.12 41.64 -5.42
C LYS A 3 -40.06 40.54 -5.30
N LYS A 4 -39.79 39.81 -6.38
CA LYS A 4 -38.62 38.94 -6.46
C LYS A 4 -37.42 39.82 -6.82
N PHE A 5 -36.43 39.89 -5.93
CA PHE A 5 -35.12 40.43 -6.25
C PHE A 5 -34.39 39.40 -7.13
N ASN A 6 -34.36 39.65 -8.43
CA ASN A 6 -33.46 38.95 -9.34
C ASN A 6 -32.13 39.72 -9.31
N GLU A 7 -31.33 39.47 -8.27
CA GLU A 7 -29.94 39.95 -8.21
C GLU A 7 -29.11 39.08 -9.17
N GLY A 8 -28.70 39.66 -10.29
CA GLY A 8 -27.78 39.03 -11.23
C GLY A 8 -26.36 39.10 -10.69
N PHE A 9 -25.62 37.99 -10.84
CA PHE A 9 -24.21 37.89 -10.48
C PHE A 9 -23.39 38.93 -11.25
N THR A 10 -22.44 39.59 -10.59
CA THR A 10 -21.56 40.55 -11.27
C THR A 10 -20.45 39.83 -12.04
N LEU A 11 -20.00 40.41 -13.16
CA LEU A 11 -18.85 39.86 -13.90
C LEU A 11 -17.60 39.81 -13.03
N ILE A 12 -17.42 40.78 -12.13
CA ILE A 12 -16.27 40.84 -11.24
C ILE A 12 -16.28 39.70 -10.21
N GLU A 13 -17.44 39.31 -9.67
CA GLU A 13 -17.53 38.16 -8.77
C GLU A 13 -17.11 36.87 -9.47
N LEU A 14 -17.55 36.67 -10.72
CA LEU A 14 -17.19 35.46 -11.47
C LEU A 14 -15.68 35.40 -11.76
N VAL A 15 -15.05 36.54 -12.05
CA VAL A 15 -13.60 36.64 -12.27
C VAL A 15 -12.81 36.36 -10.99
N ILE A 16 -13.22 36.94 -9.85
CA ILE A 16 -12.55 36.70 -8.57
C ILE A 16 -12.64 35.22 -8.17
N ILE A 17 -13.80 34.58 -8.38
CA ILE A 17 -13.98 33.15 -8.11
C ILE A 17 -13.04 32.31 -8.99
N MET A 18 -12.92 32.61 -10.29
CA MET A 18 -12.00 31.90 -11.17
C MET A 18 -10.53 32.05 -10.73
N VAL A 19 -10.13 33.25 -10.29
CA VAL A 19 -8.77 33.49 -9.75
C VAL A 19 -8.53 32.67 -8.49
N ILE A 20 -9.48 32.67 -7.54
CA ILE A 20 -9.37 31.90 -6.30
C ILE A 20 -9.30 30.39 -6.61
N LEU A 21 -10.20 29.89 -7.45
CA LEU A 21 -10.18 28.48 -7.88
C LEU A 21 -8.89 28.11 -8.62
N GLY A 22 -8.34 29.03 -9.42
CA GLY A 22 -7.05 28.85 -10.10
C GLY A 22 -5.88 28.68 -9.13
N VAL A 23 -5.80 29.53 -8.10
CA VAL A 23 -4.76 29.43 -7.06
C VAL A 23 -4.91 28.15 -6.24
N LEU A 24 -6.14 27.82 -5.83
CA LEU A 24 -6.42 26.59 -5.08
C LEU A 24 -6.05 25.34 -5.89
N ALA A 25 -6.41 25.30 -7.17
CA ALA A 25 -6.08 24.18 -8.06
C ALA A 25 -4.56 24.04 -8.26
N ALA A 26 -3.84 25.15 -8.45
CA ALA A 26 -2.39 25.15 -8.64
C ALA A 26 -1.63 24.54 -7.45
N ILE A 27 -2.12 24.73 -6.21
CA ILE A 27 -1.51 24.17 -5.00
C ILE A 27 -2.00 22.75 -4.71
N ALA A 28 -3.29 22.47 -4.95
CA ALA A 28 -3.88 21.18 -4.60
C ALA A 28 -3.40 20.03 -5.49
N VAL A 29 -3.27 20.26 -6.81
CA VAL A 29 -2.96 19.20 -7.78
C VAL A 29 -1.59 18.55 -7.53
N PRO A 30 -0.48 19.30 -7.35
CA PRO A 30 0.85 18.69 -7.13
C PRO A 30 0.92 17.85 -5.84
N ARG A 31 0.25 18.30 -4.78
CA ARG A 31 0.28 17.64 -3.45
C ARG A 31 -0.41 16.27 -3.45
N LEU A 32 -1.44 16.09 -4.26
CA LEU A 32 -2.18 14.83 -4.32
C LEU A 32 -1.31 13.69 -4.87
N GLY A 33 -0.51 13.95 -5.90
CA GLY A 33 0.36 12.92 -6.51
C GLY A 33 1.43 12.40 -5.55
N THR A 34 2.12 13.28 -4.83
CA THR A 34 3.18 12.87 -3.89
C THR A 34 2.64 12.13 -2.67
N THR A 35 1.41 12.44 -2.24
CA THR A 35 0.78 11.81 -1.06
C THR A 35 0.37 10.37 -1.35
N ILE A 36 -0.03 10.06 -2.59
CA ILE A 36 -0.45 8.70 -2.98
C ILE A 36 0.75 7.74 -2.92
N GLY A 37 1.87 8.09 -3.56
CA GLY A 37 3.06 7.22 -3.57
C GLY A 37 3.60 6.93 -2.17
N SER A 38 3.72 7.95 -1.32
CA SER A 38 4.19 7.76 0.07
C SER A 38 3.22 6.93 0.92
N SER A 39 1.92 6.99 0.62
CA SER A 39 0.91 6.20 1.34
C SER A 39 0.96 4.72 0.94
N GLU A 40 1.22 4.44 -0.34
CA GLU A 40 1.43 3.08 -0.83
C GLU A 40 2.69 2.45 -0.21
N GLU A 41 3.81 3.16 -0.20
CA GLU A 41 5.06 2.69 0.44
C GLU A 41 4.86 2.42 1.95
N ALA A 42 4.16 3.30 2.66
CA ALA A 42 3.85 3.09 4.07
C ALA A 42 2.95 1.87 4.31
N ALA A 43 2.00 1.60 3.41
CA ALA A 43 1.16 0.41 3.47
C ALA A 43 1.94 -0.87 3.15
N GLU A 44 2.85 -0.81 2.18
CA GLU A 44 3.78 -1.90 1.84
C GLU A 44 4.65 -2.28 3.05
N GLU A 45 5.28 -1.30 3.70
CA GLU A 45 6.11 -1.56 4.89
C GLU A 45 5.29 -2.13 6.05
N ALA A 46 4.03 -1.68 6.23
CA ALA A 46 3.15 -2.22 7.25
C ALA A 46 2.82 -3.71 7.00
N VAL A 47 2.56 -4.08 5.74
CA VAL A 47 2.30 -5.49 5.37
C VAL A 47 3.56 -6.32 5.57
N ILE A 48 4.71 -5.89 5.06
CA ILE A 48 5.98 -6.61 5.23
C ILE A 48 6.37 -6.75 6.71
N GLY A 49 6.19 -5.70 7.52
CA GLY A 49 6.43 -5.75 8.96
C GLY A 49 5.51 -6.75 9.68
N SER A 50 4.23 -6.81 9.27
CA SER A 50 3.28 -7.82 9.78
C SER A 50 3.70 -9.24 9.39
N LEU A 51 4.21 -9.42 8.16
CA LEU A 51 4.66 -10.69 7.64
C LEU A 51 5.90 -11.20 8.37
N ARG A 52 6.91 -10.34 8.59
CA ARG A 52 8.10 -10.65 9.41
C ARG A 52 7.71 -11.12 10.81
N SER A 53 6.77 -10.41 11.44
CA SER A 53 6.29 -10.76 12.78
C SER A 53 5.57 -12.10 12.79
N ALA A 54 4.70 -12.34 11.82
CA ALA A 54 3.96 -13.61 11.69
C ALA A 54 4.89 -14.80 11.39
N LEU A 55 5.89 -14.60 10.55
CA LEU A 55 6.93 -15.59 10.24
C LEU A 55 7.71 -16.01 11.48
N GLU A 56 8.10 -15.05 12.33
CA GLU A 56 8.81 -15.37 13.58
C GLU A 56 7.90 -16.14 14.54
N ILE A 57 6.63 -15.77 14.65
CA ILE A 57 5.65 -16.52 15.46
C ILE A 57 5.49 -17.95 14.94
N ALA A 58 5.33 -18.13 13.63
CA ALA A 58 5.20 -19.46 13.02
C ALA A 58 6.46 -20.33 13.22
N ALA A 59 7.63 -19.70 13.18
CA ALA A 59 8.89 -20.39 13.43
C ALA A 59 9.05 -20.79 14.91
N MET A 60 8.57 -19.98 15.85
CA MET A 60 8.52 -20.31 17.27
C MET A 60 7.55 -21.46 17.55
N ASP A 61 6.40 -21.49 16.88
CA ASP A 61 5.44 -22.59 16.99
C ASP A 61 6.03 -23.91 16.47
N SER A 62 6.73 -23.86 15.33
CA SER A 62 7.45 -25.02 14.78
C SER A 62 8.56 -25.51 15.73
N LEU A 63 9.26 -24.58 16.40
CA LEU A 63 10.26 -24.92 17.40
C LEU A 63 9.63 -25.61 18.63
N ALA A 64 8.44 -25.19 19.05
CA ALA A 64 7.73 -25.80 20.17
C ALA A 64 7.21 -27.21 19.84
N GLN A 65 6.78 -27.44 18.60
CA GLN A 65 6.18 -28.71 18.17
C GLN A 65 7.23 -29.75 17.72
N ASP A 66 8.16 -29.33 16.86
CA ASP A 66 9.11 -30.22 16.19
C ASP A 66 10.54 -30.10 16.75
N SER A 67 10.77 -29.26 17.76
CA SER A 67 12.11 -28.93 18.30
C SER A 67 13.07 -28.34 17.26
N GLN A 68 12.54 -27.81 16.15
CA GLN A 68 13.32 -27.20 15.07
C GLN A 68 12.68 -25.88 14.63
N LYS A 69 13.47 -24.80 14.61
CA LYS A 69 13.03 -23.52 14.06
C LYS A 69 12.98 -23.63 12.53
N ARG A 70 11.78 -23.49 11.96
CA ARG A 70 11.54 -23.61 10.52
C ARG A 70 10.57 -22.51 10.09
N TYR A 71 10.83 -21.91 8.94
CA TYR A 71 9.92 -20.95 8.33
C TYR A 71 9.09 -21.61 7.22
N PRO A 72 7.85 -21.16 6.99
CA PRO A 72 7.00 -21.73 5.96
C PRO A 72 7.53 -21.46 4.55
N ASN A 73 7.22 -22.35 3.60
CA ASN A 73 7.63 -22.16 2.21
C ASN A 73 6.91 -20.98 1.54
N ASN A 74 5.69 -20.64 1.97
CA ASN A 74 4.96 -19.45 1.54
C ASN A 74 4.86 -18.51 2.73
N PRO A 75 5.40 -17.28 2.66
CA PRO A 75 5.39 -16.39 3.81
C PRO A 75 3.98 -15.97 4.23
N PHE A 76 3.02 -15.88 3.29
CA PHE A 76 1.63 -15.54 3.59
C PHE A 76 0.90 -16.63 4.38
N SER A 77 1.40 -17.86 4.42
CA SER A 77 0.79 -18.92 5.23
C SER A 77 1.03 -18.74 6.74
N ALA A 78 1.92 -17.81 7.13
CA ALA A 78 2.10 -17.43 8.53
C ALA A 78 1.01 -16.46 9.03
N LEU A 79 0.29 -15.81 8.11
CA LEU A 79 -0.81 -14.89 8.44
C LEU A 79 -2.12 -15.65 8.67
N ASP A 80 -3.08 -15.01 9.35
CA ASP A 80 -4.45 -15.52 9.40
C ASP A 80 -5.06 -15.59 7.99
N ALA A 81 -5.88 -16.61 7.75
CA ALA A 81 -6.45 -16.92 6.44
C ALA A 81 -7.18 -15.74 5.81
N LYS A 82 -7.91 -14.94 6.61
CA LYS A 82 -8.65 -13.77 6.09
C LYS A 82 -7.71 -12.67 5.63
N THR A 83 -6.64 -12.42 6.39
CA THR A 83 -5.65 -11.40 6.03
C THR A 83 -4.87 -11.83 4.80
N ALA A 84 -4.41 -13.09 4.76
CA ALA A 84 -3.71 -13.65 3.62
C ALA A 84 -4.56 -13.59 2.33
N ASP A 85 -5.81 -14.02 2.40
CA ASP A 85 -6.75 -13.96 1.27
C ASP A 85 -7.01 -12.51 0.81
N GLY A 86 -7.20 -11.59 1.76
CA GLY A 86 -7.40 -10.17 1.45
C GLY A 86 -6.22 -9.52 0.73
N LEU A 87 -4.98 -9.89 1.08
CA LEU A 87 -3.78 -9.39 0.43
C LEU A 87 -3.59 -10.04 -0.96
N LEU A 88 -3.69 -11.37 -1.03
CA LEU A 88 -3.41 -12.13 -2.24
C LEU A 88 -4.45 -11.93 -3.35
N ASN A 89 -5.69 -11.59 -3.00
CA ASN A 89 -6.72 -11.23 -3.96
C ASN A 89 -6.64 -9.77 -4.44
N ASN A 90 -5.80 -8.95 -3.82
CA ASN A 90 -5.81 -7.49 -4.01
C ASN A 90 -4.38 -6.92 -4.07
N SER A 91 -3.64 -7.34 -5.10
CA SER A 91 -2.33 -6.81 -5.51
C SER A 91 -1.08 -7.42 -4.87
N TRP A 92 -1.20 -8.32 -3.89
CA TRP A 92 -0.05 -9.06 -3.38
C TRP A 92 0.06 -10.43 -4.03
N THR A 93 1.27 -10.87 -4.33
CA THR A 93 1.54 -12.22 -4.84
C THR A 93 2.82 -12.77 -4.24
N TYR A 94 2.93 -14.10 -4.23
CA TYR A 94 4.16 -14.81 -3.87
C TYR A 94 4.49 -15.82 -4.96
N ASP A 95 5.71 -15.73 -5.51
CA ASP A 95 6.23 -16.73 -6.45
C ASP A 95 7.03 -17.80 -5.68
N PRO A 96 6.56 -19.06 -5.63
CA PRO A 96 7.24 -20.14 -4.92
C PRO A 96 8.53 -20.62 -5.60
N ILE A 97 8.79 -20.24 -6.85
CA ILE A 97 10.00 -20.62 -7.59
C ILE A 97 11.11 -19.60 -7.32
N SER A 98 10.81 -18.33 -7.52
CA SER A 98 11.77 -17.23 -7.33
C SER A 98 11.92 -16.85 -5.86
N HIS A 99 10.99 -17.27 -4.99
CA HIS A 99 10.88 -16.86 -3.60
C HIS A 99 10.62 -15.36 -3.41
N ASN A 100 9.89 -14.75 -4.34
CA ASN A 100 9.65 -13.30 -4.32
C ASN A 100 8.22 -12.98 -3.92
N ILE A 101 8.10 -12.04 -2.98
CA ILE A 101 6.85 -11.36 -2.65
C ILE A 101 6.76 -10.13 -3.56
N ARG A 102 5.60 -9.92 -4.18
CA ARG A 102 5.36 -8.79 -5.07
C ARG A 102 4.10 -8.04 -4.66
N HIS A 103 4.18 -6.72 -4.66
CA HIS A 103 3.04 -5.82 -4.62
C HIS A 103 2.94 -5.03 -5.92
N THR A 104 1.77 -5.00 -6.55
CA THR A 104 1.50 -4.15 -7.72
C THR A 104 0.77 -2.88 -7.28
N ARG A 105 1.44 -1.74 -7.39
CA ARG A 105 0.90 -0.41 -7.05
C ARG A 105 -0.19 0.02 -8.02
N ASN A 106 -0.97 1.04 -7.65
CA ASN A 106 -2.04 1.56 -8.53
C ASN A 106 -1.50 2.20 -9.83
N SER A 107 -0.21 2.57 -9.85
CA SER A 107 0.49 3.01 -11.07
C SER A 107 0.79 1.89 -12.07
N GLY A 108 0.65 0.62 -11.65
CA GLY A 108 1.08 -0.56 -12.40
C GLY A 108 2.56 -0.94 -12.19
N GLU A 109 3.29 -0.19 -11.36
CA GLU A 109 4.65 -0.53 -10.95
C GLU A 109 4.63 -1.67 -9.92
N ASN A 110 5.63 -2.54 -9.99
CA ASN A 110 5.81 -3.62 -9.03
C ASN A 110 6.89 -3.25 -8.02
N GLN A 111 6.61 -3.52 -6.75
CA GLN A 111 7.60 -3.58 -5.70
C GLN A 111 7.81 -5.04 -5.32
N ASP A 112 9.06 -5.50 -5.40
CA ASP A 112 9.44 -6.88 -5.13
C ASP A 112 10.31 -6.96 -3.86
N TRP A 113 10.15 -8.06 -3.12
CA TRP A 113 10.98 -8.45 -1.98
C TRP A 113 11.38 -9.92 -2.13
N ASP A 114 12.64 -10.23 -1.82
CA ASP A 114 13.15 -11.59 -1.74
C ASP A 114 12.87 -12.15 -0.35
N TYR A 115 12.36 -13.38 -0.29
CA TYR A 115 12.09 -14.11 0.95
C TYR A 115 13.01 -15.31 1.10
N ASP A 116 13.82 -15.32 2.17
CA ASP A 116 14.65 -16.48 2.50
C ASP A 116 13.98 -17.32 3.60
N LYS A 117 13.50 -18.50 3.23
CA LYS A 117 12.88 -19.46 4.16
C LYS A 117 13.86 -20.11 5.14
N SER A 118 15.16 -19.99 4.93
CA SER A 118 16.17 -20.58 5.80
C SER A 118 16.31 -19.80 7.10
N ASN A 119 16.11 -18.48 7.05
CA ASN A 119 16.27 -17.56 8.16
C ASN A 119 15.03 -16.65 8.40
N GLY A 120 14.03 -16.69 7.52
CA GLY A 120 12.81 -15.90 7.62
C GLY A 120 12.97 -14.44 7.19
N GLU A 121 14.10 -14.08 6.59
CA GLU A 121 14.38 -12.70 6.19
C GLU A 121 13.58 -12.32 4.94
N ILE A 122 13.17 -11.04 4.92
CA ILE A 122 12.50 -10.42 3.78
C ILE A 122 13.28 -9.15 3.45
N GLU A 123 13.87 -9.11 2.27
CA GLU A 123 14.71 -8.01 1.79
C GLU A 123 14.11 -7.37 0.55
N ILE A 124 14.24 -6.05 0.42
CA ILE A 124 13.75 -5.33 -0.75
C ILE A 124 14.62 -5.62 -1.96
N VAL A 125 14.01 -5.95 -3.09
CA VAL A 125 14.75 -6.12 -4.36
C VAL A 125 15.02 -4.74 -4.93
N ILE A 126 16.29 -4.33 -4.87
CA ILE A 126 16.74 -3.10 -5.53
C ILE A 126 17.09 -3.47 -6.97
N LEU A 127 16.22 -3.11 -7.92
CA LEU A 127 16.55 -3.21 -9.34
C LEU A 127 17.74 -2.28 -9.64
N PRO A 128 18.78 -2.74 -10.36
CA PRO A 128 19.90 -1.90 -10.77
C PRO A 128 19.50 -0.82 -11.79
#